data_AF-R4XFU6-F1
#
_entry.id   AF-R4XFU6-F1
#
_cell.length_a   1.000
_cell.length_b   1.000
_cell.length_c   1.000
_cell.angle_alpha   90.00
_cell.angle_beta   90.00
_cell.angle_gamma   90.00
#
_symmetry.space_group_name_H-M   'P 1'
#
loop_
_entity.id
_entity.type
_entity.pdbx_description
1 polymer ?
#
loop_
_entity_poly.entity_id
_entity_poly.type
_entity_poly.pdbx_seq_one_letter_code
_entity_poly.pdbx_strand_id
1 'polypeptide(L)'
;MIGNLNAFDPRTTLSANSPYNAIDNYATAVSTKFRLEIEQYHSMYSFNKAVASLNQYTNAHLSAFYFDTLKDRLYTDALDSPSRLSAQKTFHLQPQLTGKAQHIYASDWHATRLQYVDHDQLQSWEPLMQLRDTVNKSLEVARSQKLITASLQASLRLSLPKSLTLPVPASELANLFIVSDVQVDQSGKELSVSVEKASGDKCPRCWTYTSQQPESLCARCESVLS
;
A
#
# COMPACT_ATOMS: atom_id res chain seq x y z
N MET A 1 -14.22 1.11 -2.27
CA MET A 1 -13.09 1.14 -3.22
C MET A 1 -13.52 1.18 -4.68
N ILE A 2 -14.59 0.49 -5.12
CA ILE A 2 -15.10 0.56 -6.51
C ILE A 2 -15.31 2.00 -7.01
N GLY A 3 -15.82 2.89 -6.16
CA GLY A 3 -16.03 4.30 -6.52
C GLY A 3 -14.76 5.05 -6.96
N ASN A 4 -13.57 4.55 -6.62
CA ASN A 4 -12.30 5.12 -7.08
C ASN A 4 -11.99 4.80 -8.55
N LEU A 5 -12.80 3.99 -9.24
CA LEU A 5 -12.66 3.69 -10.67
C LEU A 5 -13.59 4.52 -11.57
N ASN A 6 -14.45 5.38 -11.02
CA ASN A 6 -15.47 6.09 -11.81
C ASN A 6 -14.87 7.01 -12.90
N ALA A 7 -13.66 7.53 -12.69
CA ALA A 7 -12.93 8.36 -13.65
C ALA A 7 -11.86 7.60 -14.43
N PHE A 8 -11.76 6.27 -14.29
CA PHE A 8 -10.73 5.46 -14.94
C PHE A 8 -11.26 4.91 -16.27
N ASP A 9 -10.69 5.37 -17.40
CA ASP A 9 -10.93 4.75 -18.72
C ASP A 9 -9.78 3.78 -19.06
N PRO A 10 -10.02 2.46 -19.08
CA PRO A 10 -8.98 1.49 -19.42
C PRO A 10 -8.40 1.68 -20.82
N ARG A 11 -9.14 2.25 -21.77
CA ARG A 11 -8.69 2.40 -23.17
C ARG A 11 -7.59 3.45 -23.30
N THR A 12 -7.59 4.45 -22.43
CA THR A 12 -6.61 5.55 -22.44
C THR A 12 -5.51 5.34 -21.40
N THR A 13 -5.83 4.70 -20.27
CA THR A 13 -4.93 4.54 -19.13
C THR A 13 -4.07 3.28 -19.19
N LEU A 14 -4.51 2.23 -19.89
CA LEU A 14 -3.74 0.98 -20.05
C LEU A 14 -2.70 1.04 -21.16
N SER A 15 -2.12 2.21 -21.47
CA SER A 15 -0.96 2.23 -22.35
C SER A 15 0.10 1.27 -21.78
N ALA A 16 0.63 0.39 -22.64
CA ALA A 16 1.46 -0.74 -22.23
C ALA A 16 2.72 -0.31 -21.43
N ASN A 17 3.10 0.97 -21.52
CA ASN A 17 4.32 1.53 -20.97
C ASN A 17 4.13 2.38 -19.70
N SER A 18 2.91 2.52 -19.16
CA SER A 18 2.76 3.26 -17.88
C SER A 18 3.33 2.40 -16.73
N PRO A 19 4.44 2.83 -16.08
CA PRO A 19 5.04 2.07 -15.00
C PRO A 19 4.09 2.03 -13.81
N TYR A 20 4.08 0.89 -13.14
CA TYR A 20 3.42 0.79 -11.84
C TYR A 20 4.35 1.32 -10.75
N ASN A 21 3.78 1.94 -9.73
CA ASN A 21 4.49 2.13 -8.47
C ASN A 21 4.83 0.75 -7.88
N ALA A 22 5.90 0.67 -7.11
CA ALA A 22 6.41 -0.60 -6.59
C ALA A 22 5.35 -1.38 -5.77
N ILE A 23 4.57 -0.68 -4.94
CA ILE A 23 3.46 -1.28 -4.15
C ILE A 23 2.36 -1.87 -5.04
N ASP A 24 2.11 -1.28 -6.21
CA ASP A 24 1.07 -1.75 -7.14
C ASP A 24 1.50 -3.00 -7.89
N ASN A 25 2.78 -3.06 -8.29
CA ASN A 25 3.35 -4.30 -8.81
C ASN A 25 3.32 -5.40 -7.75
N TYR A 26 3.71 -5.08 -6.50
CA TYR A 26 3.66 -6.04 -5.41
C TYR A 26 2.24 -6.55 -5.15
N ALA A 27 1.24 -5.67 -5.10
CA ALA A 27 -0.16 -6.06 -4.95
C ALA A 27 -0.63 -6.99 -6.09
N THR A 28 -0.17 -6.74 -7.32
CA THR A 28 -0.43 -7.58 -8.49
C THR A 28 0.20 -8.97 -8.34
N ALA A 29 1.46 -9.05 -7.89
CA ALA A 29 2.15 -10.31 -7.64
C ALA A 29 1.47 -11.12 -6.52
N VAL A 30 1.10 -10.46 -5.40
CA VAL A 30 0.37 -11.12 -4.28
C VAL A 30 -1.00 -11.61 -4.76
N SER A 31 -1.73 -10.82 -5.56
CA SER A 31 -3.03 -11.23 -6.11
C SER A 31 -2.91 -12.45 -7.02
N THR A 32 -1.85 -12.49 -7.84
CA THR A 32 -1.57 -13.61 -8.74
C THR A 32 -1.23 -14.88 -7.98
N LYS A 33 -0.38 -14.78 -6.95
CA LYS A 33 -0.07 -15.91 -6.05
C LYS A 33 -1.34 -16.43 -5.35
N PHE A 34 -2.14 -15.53 -4.79
CA PHE A 34 -3.39 -15.87 -4.12
C PHE A 34 -4.35 -16.61 -5.07
N ARG A 35 -4.50 -16.13 -6.31
CA ARG A 35 -5.37 -16.78 -7.30
C ARG A 35 -4.93 -18.22 -7.62
N LEU A 36 -3.63 -18.44 -7.83
CA LEU A 36 -3.07 -19.77 -8.06
C LEU A 36 -3.29 -20.70 -6.87
N GLU A 37 -3.13 -20.20 -5.66
CA GLU A 37 -3.37 -20.96 -4.44
C GLU A 37 -4.84 -21.39 -4.33
N ILE A 38 -5.78 -20.49 -4.63
CA ILE A 38 -7.22 -20.78 -4.66
C ILE A 38 -7.56 -21.81 -5.73
N GLU A 39 -7.01 -21.67 -6.94
CA GLU A 39 -7.22 -22.64 -8.04
C GLU A 39 -6.72 -24.03 -7.63
N GLN A 40 -5.57 -24.10 -6.96
CA GLN A 40 -5.04 -25.35 -6.41
C GLN A 40 -5.99 -25.94 -5.35
N TYR A 41 -6.43 -25.15 -4.36
CA TYR A 41 -7.36 -25.65 -3.34
C TYR A 41 -8.69 -26.12 -3.92
N HIS A 42 -9.19 -25.44 -4.95
CA HIS A 42 -10.39 -25.85 -5.66
C HIS A 42 -10.21 -27.20 -6.36
N SER A 43 -9.09 -27.38 -7.08
CA SER A 43 -8.79 -28.66 -7.75
C SER A 43 -8.67 -29.85 -6.79
N MET A 44 -8.34 -29.57 -5.52
CA MET A 44 -8.21 -30.55 -4.44
C MET A 44 -9.45 -30.64 -3.55
N TYR A 45 -10.58 -30.02 -3.92
CA TYR A 45 -11.81 -29.93 -3.13
C TYR A 45 -11.59 -29.45 -1.68
N SER A 46 -10.53 -28.66 -1.45
CA SER A 46 -10.09 -28.19 -0.14
C SER A 46 -10.70 -26.84 0.22
N PHE A 47 -12.03 -26.75 0.22
CA PHE A 47 -12.77 -25.49 0.36
C PHE A 47 -12.48 -24.73 1.66
N ASN A 48 -12.24 -25.46 2.77
CA ASN A 48 -11.87 -24.83 4.05
C ASN A 48 -10.56 -24.02 3.93
N LYS A 49 -9.58 -24.53 3.16
CA LYS A 49 -8.32 -23.81 2.90
C LYS A 49 -8.55 -22.59 2.01
N ALA A 50 -9.39 -22.72 0.98
CA ALA A 50 -9.76 -21.61 0.12
C ALA A 50 -10.41 -20.46 0.90
N VAL A 51 -11.35 -20.75 1.80
CA VAL A 51 -11.99 -19.75 2.67
C VAL A 51 -10.99 -19.12 3.62
N ALA A 52 -10.11 -19.90 4.24
CA ALA A 52 -9.08 -19.37 5.13
C ALA A 52 -8.11 -18.43 4.39
N SER A 53 -7.63 -18.83 3.20
CA SER A 53 -6.74 -18.00 2.37
C SER A 53 -7.46 -16.72 1.91
N LEU A 54 -8.73 -16.80 1.51
CA LEU A 54 -9.53 -15.61 1.13
C LEU A 54 -9.64 -14.60 2.29
N ASN A 55 -9.92 -15.09 3.50
CA ASN A 55 -10.00 -14.24 4.69
C ASN A 55 -8.66 -13.59 5.00
N GLN A 56 -7.56 -14.34 4.92
CA GLN A 56 -6.22 -13.81 5.12
C GLN A 56 -5.88 -12.75 4.07
N TYR A 57 -6.13 -13.02 2.79
CA TYR A 57 -5.87 -12.11 1.69
C TYR A 57 -6.65 -10.80 1.84
N THR A 58 -7.96 -10.90 2.11
CA THR A 58 -8.84 -9.74 2.25
C THR A 58 -8.47 -8.87 3.45
N ASN A 59 -8.23 -9.50 4.60
CA ASN A 59 -8.02 -8.75 5.83
C ASN A 59 -6.58 -8.22 5.94
N ALA A 60 -5.58 -9.06 5.70
CA ALA A 60 -4.18 -8.70 5.91
C ALA A 60 -3.59 -7.93 4.72
N HIS A 61 -3.79 -8.42 3.49
CA HIS A 61 -3.17 -7.80 2.31
C HIS A 61 -3.98 -6.64 1.75
N LEU A 62 -5.30 -6.80 1.60
CA LEU A 62 -6.13 -5.75 1.01
C LEU A 62 -6.47 -4.66 2.02
N SER A 63 -7.18 -5.01 3.08
CA SER A 63 -7.72 -4.04 4.03
C SER A 63 -6.63 -3.38 4.89
N ALA A 64 -5.85 -4.17 5.62
CA ALA A 64 -4.89 -3.66 6.61
C ALA A 64 -3.57 -3.13 6.03
N PHE A 65 -3.32 -3.38 4.74
CA PHE A 65 -2.10 -2.94 4.07
C PHE A 65 -2.39 -2.13 2.82
N TYR A 66 -2.76 -2.78 1.71
CA TYR A 66 -2.79 -2.12 0.41
C TYR A 66 -3.77 -0.95 0.38
N PHE A 67 -5.05 -1.17 0.68
CA PHE A 67 -6.07 -0.13 0.60
C PHE A 67 -5.81 1.02 1.58
N ASP A 68 -5.30 0.73 2.77
CA ASP A 68 -5.02 1.78 3.76
C ASP A 68 -3.88 2.70 3.30
N THR A 69 -2.81 2.12 2.73
CA THR A 69 -1.72 2.89 2.10
C THR A 69 -2.19 3.67 0.88
N LEU A 70 -3.19 3.18 0.13
CA LEU A 70 -3.63 3.84 -1.10
C LEU A 70 -4.56 5.03 -0.90
N LYS A 71 -5.23 5.13 0.25
CA LYS A 71 -6.27 6.15 0.50
C LYS A 71 -5.79 7.55 0.18
N ASP A 72 -4.60 7.91 0.67
CA ASP A 72 -4.04 9.23 0.47
C ASP A 72 -3.94 9.56 -1.02
N ARG A 73 -3.13 8.84 -1.81
CA ARG A 73 -3.01 9.13 -3.25
C ARG A 73 -4.31 9.01 -4.05
N LEU A 74 -5.23 8.10 -3.69
CA LEU A 74 -6.51 7.97 -4.40
C LEU A 74 -7.43 9.17 -4.18
N TYR A 75 -7.32 9.82 -3.02
CA TYR A 75 -8.15 10.97 -2.66
C TYR A 75 -7.45 12.31 -2.90
N THR A 76 -6.12 12.33 -2.86
CA THR A 76 -5.33 13.58 -2.83
C THR A 76 -4.47 13.80 -4.06
N ASP A 77 -4.16 12.80 -4.89
CA ASP A 77 -3.48 13.07 -6.15
C ASP A 77 -4.44 13.55 -7.24
N ALA A 78 -3.90 14.27 -8.24
CA ALA A 78 -4.61 14.65 -9.45
C ALA A 78 -5.23 13.43 -10.16
N LEU A 79 -6.33 13.65 -10.90
CA LEU A 79 -7.10 12.57 -11.52
C LEU A 79 -6.28 11.76 -12.54
N ASP A 80 -5.35 12.40 -13.22
CA ASP A 80 -4.46 11.86 -14.24
C ASP A 80 -3.04 11.61 -13.71
N SER A 81 -2.81 11.69 -12.40
CA SER A 81 -1.48 11.48 -11.84
C SER A 81 -1.01 10.03 -12.08
N PRO A 82 0.27 9.80 -12.45
CA PRO A 82 0.78 8.44 -12.64
C PRO A 82 0.59 7.55 -11.40
N SER A 83 0.75 8.12 -10.21
CA SER A 83 0.56 7.45 -8.91
C SER A 83 -0.88 6.96 -8.72
N ARG A 84 -1.88 7.79 -9.05
CA ARG A 84 -3.30 7.43 -8.95
C ARG A 84 -3.72 6.44 -10.05
N LEU A 85 -3.27 6.66 -11.28
CA LEU A 85 -3.57 5.78 -12.41
C LEU A 85 -2.97 4.39 -12.20
N SER A 86 -1.76 4.28 -11.61
CA SER A 86 -1.14 3.02 -11.23
C SER A 86 -2.02 2.20 -10.27
N ALA A 87 -2.59 2.85 -9.24
CA ALA A 87 -3.53 2.22 -8.31
C ALA A 87 -4.79 1.69 -9.01
N GLN A 88 -5.40 2.54 -9.85
CA GLN A 88 -6.65 2.23 -10.54
C GLN A 88 -6.44 1.12 -11.59
N LYS A 89 -5.28 1.10 -12.25
CA LYS A 89 -4.86 0.02 -13.16
C LYS A 89 -4.81 -1.32 -12.42
N THR A 90 -4.20 -1.38 -11.24
CA THR A 90 -4.17 -2.60 -10.41
C THR A 90 -5.57 -3.07 -10.04
N PHE A 91 -6.45 -2.16 -9.60
CA PHE A 91 -7.85 -2.51 -9.31
C PHE A 91 -8.63 -3.00 -10.54
N HIS A 92 -8.36 -2.42 -11.71
CA HIS A 92 -9.04 -2.81 -12.95
C HIS A 92 -8.62 -4.20 -13.42
N LEU A 93 -7.31 -4.50 -13.42
CA LEU A 93 -6.77 -5.76 -13.90
C LEU A 93 -6.96 -6.91 -12.92
N GLN A 94 -7.23 -6.59 -11.65
CA GLN A 94 -7.49 -7.56 -10.59
C GLN A 94 -8.89 -7.29 -10.01
N PRO A 95 -9.98 -7.59 -10.76
CA PRO A 95 -11.34 -7.28 -10.34
C PRO A 95 -11.73 -7.91 -8.98
N GLN A 96 -11.05 -8.98 -8.57
CA GLN A 96 -11.12 -9.53 -7.21
C GLN A 96 -10.79 -8.53 -6.10
N LEU A 97 -9.91 -7.55 -6.37
CA LEU A 97 -9.61 -6.45 -5.44
C LEU A 97 -10.78 -5.50 -5.25
N THR A 98 -11.73 -5.49 -6.17
CA THR A 98 -12.83 -4.54 -6.17
C THR A 98 -14.14 -5.15 -5.72
N GLY A 99 -14.18 -6.46 -5.44
CA GLY A 99 -15.43 -7.15 -5.10
C GLY A 99 -16.42 -7.25 -6.27
N LYS A 100 -15.97 -7.00 -7.51
CA LYS A 100 -16.78 -7.19 -8.73
C LYS A 100 -17.01 -8.66 -9.06
N ALA A 101 -16.14 -9.56 -8.59
CA ALA A 101 -16.38 -10.98 -8.68
C ALA A 101 -17.53 -11.36 -7.74
N GLN A 102 -18.65 -11.83 -8.28
CA GLN A 102 -19.81 -12.24 -7.49
C GLN A 102 -19.47 -13.40 -6.55
N HIS A 103 -18.65 -14.33 -7.02
CA HIS A 103 -18.12 -15.46 -6.23
C HIS A 103 -16.70 -15.81 -6.71
N ILE A 104 -15.92 -16.48 -5.85
CA ILE A 104 -14.55 -16.92 -6.14
C ILE A 104 -14.45 -17.90 -7.34
N TYR A 105 -15.58 -18.46 -7.78
CA TYR A 105 -15.69 -19.40 -8.90
C TYR A 105 -16.35 -18.78 -10.15
N ALA A 106 -16.65 -17.48 -10.13
CA ALA A 106 -17.24 -16.81 -11.29
C ALA A 106 -16.23 -16.81 -12.46
N SER A 107 -16.72 -16.92 -13.69
CA SER A 107 -15.89 -16.87 -14.91
C SER A 107 -14.95 -15.67 -14.96
N ASP A 108 -15.39 -14.55 -14.37
CA ASP A 108 -14.66 -13.28 -14.33
C ASP A 108 -13.41 -13.36 -13.43
N TRP A 109 -13.32 -14.35 -12.54
CA TRP A 109 -12.12 -14.66 -11.75
C TRP A 109 -11.02 -15.35 -12.59
N HIS A 110 -11.44 -16.10 -13.61
CA HIS A 110 -10.57 -16.90 -14.47
C HIS A 110 -10.28 -16.25 -15.84
N ALA A 111 -10.96 -15.14 -16.16
CA ALA A 111 -10.84 -14.46 -17.46
C ALA A 111 -9.50 -13.74 -17.65
N THR A 112 -8.82 -13.34 -16.57
CA THR A 112 -7.50 -12.71 -16.64
C THR A 112 -6.44 -13.79 -16.83
N ARG A 113 -5.69 -13.72 -17.94
CA ARG A 113 -4.60 -14.67 -18.26
C ARG A 113 -3.69 -14.81 -17.05
N LEU A 114 -3.48 -16.06 -16.61
CA LEU A 114 -2.51 -16.41 -15.58
C LEU A 114 -1.17 -15.73 -15.86
N GLN A 115 -0.86 -14.69 -15.10
CA GLN A 115 0.46 -14.11 -15.09
C GLN A 115 1.38 -15.00 -14.25
N TYR A 116 2.64 -15.08 -14.67
CA TYR A 116 3.70 -15.71 -13.89
C TYR A 116 3.77 -15.04 -12.50
N VAL A 117 3.96 -15.84 -11.45
CA VAL A 117 4.24 -15.28 -10.13
C VAL A 117 5.69 -14.85 -10.11
N ASP A 118 5.90 -13.54 -10.02
CA ASP A 118 7.22 -12.99 -9.77
C ASP A 118 7.63 -13.26 -8.31
N HIS A 119 8.27 -14.41 -8.10
CA HIS A 119 8.71 -14.85 -6.78
C HIS A 119 9.81 -13.95 -6.22
N ASP A 120 10.69 -13.43 -7.07
CA ASP A 120 11.78 -12.53 -6.68
C ASP A 120 11.20 -11.21 -6.15
N GLN A 121 10.17 -10.68 -6.84
CA GLN A 121 9.44 -9.53 -6.36
C GLN A 121 8.81 -9.80 -4.99
N LEU A 122 8.10 -10.91 -4.80
CA LEU A 122 7.47 -11.23 -3.52
C LEU A 122 8.50 -11.33 -2.39
N GLN A 123 9.63 -11.99 -2.63
CA GLN A 123 10.70 -12.14 -1.65
C GLN A 123 11.36 -10.80 -1.31
N SER A 124 11.55 -9.92 -2.30
CA SER A 124 12.14 -8.58 -2.07
C SER A 124 11.30 -7.70 -1.13
N TRP A 125 10.00 -8.00 -0.98
CA TRP A 125 9.09 -7.27 -0.09
C TRP A 125 9.03 -7.82 1.33
N GLU A 126 9.50 -9.04 1.59
CA GLU A 126 9.50 -9.63 2.93
C GLU A 126 10.19 -8.76 3.98
N PRO A 127 11.39 -8.19 3.73
CA PRO A 127 12.05 -7.34 4.72
C PRO A 127 11.26 -6.06 5.02
N LEU A 128 10.59 -5.49 4.02
CA LEU A 128 9.73 -4.31 4.19
C LEU A 128 8.47 -4.64 5.00
N MET A 129 7.88 -5.82 4.82
CA MET A 129 6.72 -6.26 5.62
C MET A 129 7.12 -6.50 7.08
N GLN A 130 8.28 -7.13 7.33
CA GLN A 130 8.82 -7.31 8.69
C GLN A 130 9.15 -5.97 9.37
N LEU A 131 9.72 -5.03 8.61
CA LEU A 131 9.96 -3.67 9.08
C LEU A 131 8.63 -2.98 9.42
N ARG A 132 7.60 -3.12 8.57
CA ARG A 132 6.26 -2.56 8.82
C ARG A 132 5.65 -3.11 10.11
N ASP A 133 5.78 -4.41 10.37
CA ASP A 133 5.29 -5.00 11.63
C ASP A 133 5.99 -4.42 12.85
N THR A 134 7.30 -4.16 12.74
CA THR A 134 8.10 -3.53 13.79
C THR A 134 7.67 -2.08 14.00
N VAL A 135 7.49 -1.33 12.91
CA VAL A 135 7.00 0.06 12.95
C VAL A 135 5.61 0.13 13.57
N ASN A 136 4.69 -0.74 13.17
CA ASN A 136 3.33 -0.78 13.72
C ASN A 136 3.36 -1.03 15.23
N LYS A 137 4.19 -1.97 15.71
CA LYS A 137 4.38 -2.19 17.16
C LYS A 137 4.89 -0.93 17.87
N SER A 138 5.88 -0.24 17.31
CA SER A 138 6.40 1.00 17.87
C SER A 138 5.35 2.13 17.87
N LEU A 139 4.53 2.23 16.83
CA LEU A 139 3.41 3.17 16.77
C LEU A 139 2.35 2.87 17.85
N GLU A 140 2.04 1.60 18.10
CA GLU A 140 1.13 1.23 19.19
C GLU A 140 1.69 1.60 20.57
N VAL A 141 2.99 1.37 20.80
CA VAL A 141 3.65 1.81 22.03
C VAL A 141 3.54 3.33 22.18
N ALA A 142 3.83 4.10 21.13
CA ALA A 142 3.69 5.56 21.15
C ALA A 142 2.24 6.02 21.43
N ARG A 143 1.22 5.33 20.90
CA ARG A 143 -0.19 5.59 21.22
C ARG A 143 -0.52 5.31 22.69
N SER A 144 -0.05 4.18 23.23
CA SER A 144 -0.25 3.83 24.64
C SER A 144 0.37 4.85 25.60
N GLN A 145 1.48 5.45 25.20
CA GLN A 145 2.19 6.50 25.94
C GLN A 145 1.57 7.89 25.70
N LYS A 146 0.48 7.99 24.93
CA LYS A 146 -0.19 9.24 24.54
C LYS A 146 0.71 10.23 23.79
N LEU A 147 1.79 9.75 23.17
CA LEU A 147 2.66 10.57 22.34
C LEU A 147 1.93 10.98 21.05
N ILE A 148 1.22 10.05 20.43
CA ILE A 148 0.41 10.28 19.22
C ILE A 148 -0.99 9.70 19.41
N THR A 149 -1.95 10.19 18.63
CA THR A 149 -3.32 9.62 18.57
C THR A 149 -3.58 8.89 17.25
N ALA A 150 -3.08 9.44 16.13
CA ALA A 150 -3.14 8.84 14.81
C ALA A 150 -1.74 8.63 14.25
N SER A 151 -1.54 7.62 13.39
CA SER A 151 -0.23 7.33 12.76
C SER A 151 0.32 8.53 12.00
N LEU A 152 -0.55 9.30 11.34
CA LEU A 152 -0.16 10.51 10.61
C LEU A 152 0.44 11.59 11.51
N GLN A 153 0.29 11.53 12.84
CA GLN A 153 0.97 12.46 13.75
C GLN A 153 2.45 12.10 13.98
N ALA A 154 2.90 10.95 13.50
CA ALA A 154 4.25 10.46 13.71
C ALA A 154 5.22 10.93 12.61
N SER A 155 6.45 11.19 13.03
CA SER A 155 7.66 11.11 12.22
C SER A 155 8.50 9.94 12.73
N LEU A 156 9.02 9.10 11.82
CA LEU A 156 9.83 7.94 12.17
C LEU A 156 11.31 8.24 11.90
N ARG A 157 12.18 7.87 12.85
CA ARG A 157 13.60 7.71 12.57
C ARG A 157 13.94 6.23 12.55
N LEU A 158 14.40 5.75 11.41
CA LEU A 158 14.74 4.35 11.16
C LEU A 158 16.25 4.24 11.06
N SER A 159 16.87 3.47 11.96
CA SER A 159 18.25 3.03 11.78
C SER A 159 18.20 1.64 11.15
N LEU A 160 18.71 1.51 9.93
CA LEU A 160 18.69 0.26 9.17
C LEU A 160 20.13 -0.25 8.98
N PRO A 161 20.39 -1.56 9.13
CA PRO A 161 21.69 -2.12 8.80
C PRO A 161 21.95 -2.05 7.29
N LYS A 162 23.21 -1.82 6.88
CA LYS A 162 23.61 -1.75 5.45
C LYS A 162 23.23 -2.97 4.62
N SER A 163 23.06 -4.13 5.25
CA SER A 163 22.65 -5.37 4.59
C SER A 163 21.16 -5.40 4.23
N LEU A 164 20.33 -4.57 4.87
CA LEU A 164 18.89 -4.53 4.62
C LEU A 164 18.58 -3.68 3.39
N THR A 165 18.17 -4.34 2.32
CA THR A 165 17.71 -3.67 1.10
C THR A 165 16.18 -3.64 1.09
N LEU A 166 15.60 -2.48 0.78
CA LEU A 166 14.16 -2.31 0.62
C LEU A 166 13.82 -2.18 -0.87
N PRO A 167 12.66 -2.68 -1.31
CA PRO A 167 12.24 -2.65 -2.71
C PRO A 167 11.75 -1.26 -3.17
N VAL A 168 11.82 -0.27 -2.28
CA VAL A 168 11.30 1.08 -2.47
C VAL A 168 12.30 2.11 -1.93
N PRO A 169 12.33 3.32 -2.51
CA PRO A 169 13.13 4.42 -1.97
C PRO A 169 12.58 4.91 -0.63
N ALA A 170 13.43 5.56 0.17
CA ALA A 170 13.06 6.10 1.49
C ALA A 170 11.87 7.08 1.42
N SER A 171 11.74 7.83 0.33
CA SER A 171 10.65 8.79 0.10
C SER A 171 9.26 8.16 0.05
N GLU A 172 9.15 6.86 -0.26
CA GLU A 172 7.87 6.15 -0.31
C GLU A 172 7.47 5.51 1.04
N LEU A 173 8.39 5.43 2.00
CA LEU A 173 8.17 4.75 3.27
C LEU A 173 7.10 5.42 4.13
N ALA A 174 7.00 6.75 4.09
CA ALA A 174 5.98 7.48 4.85
C ALA A 174 4.56 7.02 4.48
N ASN A 175 4.30 6.81 3.19
CA ASN A 175 3.02 6.31 2.70
C ASN A 175 2.79 4.85 3.11
N LEU A 176 3.82 4.01 3.01
CA LEU A 176 3.75 2.58 3.37
C LEU A 176 3.49 2.33 4.86
N PHE A 177 4.02 3.21 5.73
CA PHE A 177 3.80 3.19 7.17
C PHE A 177 2.66 4.08 7.64
N ILE A 178 2.07 4.87 6.74
CA ILE A 178 0.93 5.77 7.01
C ILE A 178 1.30 6.79 8.11
N VAL A 179 2.48 7.40 7.96
CA VAL A 179 3.03 8.43 8.86
C VAL A 179 3.32 9.70 8.05
N SER A 180 3.60 10.82 8.71
CA SER A 180 3.85 12.08 8.00
C SER A 180 5.28 12.23 7.49
N ASP A 181 6.24 11.58 8.14
CA ASP A 181 7.65 11.70 7.78
C ASP A 181 8.43 10.45 8.18
N VAL A 182 9.47 10.13 7.41
CA VAL A 182 10.39 9.01 7.67
C VAL A 182 11.81 9.44 7.32
N GLN A 183 12.70 9.40 8.31
CA GLN A 183 14.12 9.61 8.16
C GLN A 183 14.84 8.28 8.28
N VAL A 184 15.62 7.92 7.26
CA VAL A 184 16.34 6.65 7.22
C VAL A 184 17.84 6.90 7.36
N ASP A 185 18.45 6.24 8.35
CA ASP A 185 19.88 6.18 8.54
C ASP A 185 20.38 4.75 8.26
N GLN A 186 21.11 4.57 7.16
CA GLN A 186 21.69 3.29 6.75
C GLN A 186 23.09 3.03 7.35
N SER A 187 23.57 3.88 8.26
CA SER A 187 24.85 3.68 8.95
C SER A 187 24.73 2.79 10.20
N GLY A 188 23.50 2.44 10.58
CA GLY A 188 23.19 1.61 11.74
C GLY A 188 23.81 0.22 11.68
N LYS A 189 24.13 -0.34 12.86
CA LYS A 189 24.53 -1.74 13.00
C LYS A 189 23.34 -2.68 13.14
N GLU A 190 22.25 -2.19 13.73
CA GLU A 190 21.05 -2.95 14.04
C GLU A 190 19.80 -2.17 13.65
N LEU A 191 18.69 -2.88 13.43
CA LEU A 191 17.39 -2.28 13.13
C LEU A 191 16.84 -1.59 14.39
N SER A 192 16.59 -0.29 14.32
CA SER A 192 15.87 0.44 15.36
C SER A 192 14.82 1.40 14.78
N VAL A 193 13.72 1.55 15.51
CA VAL A 193 12.58 2.40 15.14
C VAL A 193 12.30 3.36 16.29
N SER A 194 12.51 4.66 16.06
CA SER A 194 12.09 5.72 16.97
C SER A 194 10.86 6.43 16.42
N VAL A 195 9.90 6.72 17.29
CA VAL A 195 8.66 7.43 16.95
C VAL A 195 8.68 8.80 17.63
N GLU A 196 8.50 9.85 16.85
CA GLU A 196 8.40 11.23 17.34
C GLU A 196 7.14 11.90 16.79
N LYS A 197 6.74 13.04 17.36
CA LYS A 197 5.70 13.86 16.75
C LYS A 197 6.25 14.53 15.49
N ALA A 198 5.46 14.51 14.42
CA ALA A 198 5.74 15.30 13.23
C ALA A 198 5.79 16.80 13.58
N SER A 199 6.70 17.52 12.94
CA SER A 199 7.02 18.92 13.25
C SER A 199 6.08 19.94 12.61
N GLY A 200 5.40 19.59 11.52
CA GLY A 200 4.50 20.48 10.79
C GLY A 200 3.07 20.48 11.33
N ASP A 201 2.24 21.34 10.77
CA ASP A 201 0.81 21.41 11.04
C ASP A 201 0.01 20.44 10.16
N LYS A 202 -1.18 20.07 10.62
CA LYS A 202 -2.09 19.16 9.92
C LYS A 202 -2.64 19.82 8.65
N CYS A 203 -2.37 19.24 7.49
CA CYS A 203 -3.01 19.61 6.24
C CYS A 203 -4.49 19.19 6.24
N PRO A 204 -5.45 20.06 5.93
CA PRO A 204 -6.88 19.73 5.97
C PRO A 204 -7.31 18.73 4.89
N ARG A 205 -6.51 18.57 3.83
CA ARG A 205 -6.82 17.72 2.67
C ARG A 205 -6.26 16.30 2.77
N CYS A 206 -4.95 16.15 2.99
CA CYS A 206 -4.31 14.83 3.11
C CYS A 206 -4.11 14.36 4.55
N TRP A 207 -4.36 15.22 5.54
CA TRP A 207 -4.18 14.94 6.97
C TRP A 207 -2.76 14.60 7.43
N THR A 208 -1.76 14.71 6.55
CA THR A 208 -0.35 14.68 6.94
C THR A 208 0.05 15.99 7.64
N TYR A 209 1.02 15.90 8.52
CA TYR A 209 1.58 16.97 9.35
C TYR A 209 2.79 17.59 8.65
N THR A 210 2.54 18.09 7.43
CA THR A 210 3.55 18.68 6.53
C THR A 210 3.24 20.12 6.16
N SER A 211 2.16 20.69 6.71
CA SER A 211 1.83 22.09 6.51
C SER A 211 2.78 22.99 7.28
N GLN A 212 3.09 24.16 6.72
CA GLN A 212 3.93 25.17 7.37
C GLN A 212 3.14 26.05 8.35
N GLN A 213 1.82 26.12 8.20
CA GLN A 213 0.96 26.94 9.04
C GLN A 213 -0.31 26.17 9.45
N PRO A 214 -0.93 26.55 10.57
CA PRO A 214 -2.22 25.98 10.97
C PRO A 214 -3.29 26.24 9.91
N GLU A 215 -4.13 25.23 9.69
CA GLU A 215 -5.27 25.27 8.75
C GLU A 215 -4.92 25.54 7.27
N SER A 216 -3.64 25.54 6.90
CA SER A 216 -3.21 25.67 5.50
C SER A 216 -2.91 24.32 4.83
N LEU A 217 -2.90 24.34 3.51
CA LEU A 217 -2.56 23.17 2.70
C LEU A 217 -1.04 22.92 2.73
N CYS A 218 -0.65 21.65 2.62
CA CYS A 218 0.75 21.32 2.35
C CYS A 218 1.09 21.56 0.87
N ALA A 219 2.37 21.75 0.56
CA ALA A 219 2.85 22.04 -0.79
C ALA A 219 2.34 21.05 -1.87
N ARG A 220 2.24 19.75 -1.53
CA ARG A 220 1.66 18.73 -2.43
C ARG A 220 0.18 18.95 -2.71
N CYS A 221 -0.59 19.32 -1.70
CA CYS A 221 -2.02 19.56 -1.88
C CYS A 221 -2.28 20.87 -2.62
N GLU A 222 -1.45 21.89 -2.41
CA GLU A 222 -1.51 23.14 -3.17
C GLU A 222 -1.24 22.88 -4.65
N SER A 223 -0.18 22.13 -4.99
CA SER A 223 0.19 21.85 -6.38
C SER A 223 -0.84 21.03 -7.17
N VAL A 224 -1.75 20.34 -6.48
CA VAL A 224 -2.85 19.58 -7.11
C VAL A 224 -4.10 20.44 -7.33
N LEU A 225 -4.25 21.53 -6.57
CA LEU A 225 -5.42 22.42 -6.63
C LEU A 225 -5.18 23.70 -7.45
N SER A 226 -3.91 24.03 -7.70
CA SER A 226 -3.49 25.11 -8.61
C SER A 226 -3.63 24.73 -10.07
#